data_AF-A0A7Y5CS52-F1
#
_entry.id   AF-A0A7Y5CS52-F1
#
_cell.length_a   1.000
_cell.length_b   1.000
_cell.length_c   1.000
_cell.angle_alpha   90.00
_cell.angle_beta   90.00
_cell.angle_gamma   90.00
#
_symmetry.space_group_name_H-M   'P 1'
#
loop_
_entity.id
_entity.type
_entity.pdbx_description
1 polymer ?
#
loop_
_entity_poly.entity_id
_entity_poly.type
_entity_poly.pdbx_seq_one_letter_code
_entity_poly.pdbx_strand_id
1 'polypeptide(L)'
;MPHSRHGARRPIGLWSFTALSLSLWLSTGLVDHTRAQTPCASELAAAEREFHEANFDEALAQADRCLKQSSLPVAAQLRAYRVQAMVYQARDDAQQARETVRAMLRLASDYQPDPEQDYPGFVDLVEQVRAEEQRTTPVALSSPPAAPDSATASQKKRRGMAKWFLLGGGAGVAALTVAILAGGNTKNGAAPTPQSLPTPPPLP
;
A
#
# COMPACT_ATOMS: atom_id res chain seq x y z
N MET A 1 17.78 -24.19 -60.51
CA MET A 1 19.24 -24.41 -60.55
C MET A 1 19.81 -24.13 -59.17
N PRO A 2 20.46 -25.11 -58.53
CA PRO A 2 20.96 -25.04 -57.16
C PRO A 2 22.43 -24.60 -57.11
N HIS A 3 22.82 -23.81 -56.10
CA HIS A 3 24.21 -23.75 -55.68
C HIS A 3 24.31 -23.63 -54.15
N SER A 4 24.62 -24.77 -53.53
CA SER A 4 25.19 -24.89 -52.19
C SER A 4 26.58 -24.23 -52.15
N ARG A 5 26.94 -23.55 -51.05
CA ARG A 5 28.31 -23.59 -50.50
C ARG A 5 28.34 -23.51 -48.98
N HIS A 6 29.15 -24.42 -48.46
CA HIS A 6 29.53 -24.65 -47.07
C HIS A 6 30.62 -23.68 -46.60
N GLY A 7 30.69 -23.47 -45.27
CA GLY A 7 31.87 -22.97 -44.56
C GLY A 7 31.47 -22.33 -43.23
N ALA A 8 32.10 -22.54 -42.08
CA ALA A 8 33.26 -23.34 -41.72
C ALA A 8 33.17 -23.64 -40.21
N ARG A 9 33.48 -24.88 -39.82
CA ARG A 9 33.66 -25.29 -38.42
C ARG A 9 35.02 -24.78 -37.94
N ARG A 10 35.09 -24.28 -36.69
CA ARG A 10 36.34 -23.99 -35.99
C ARG A 10 36.51 -24.89 -34.75
N PRO A 11 37.76 -25.16 -34.35
CA PRO A 11 38.13 -26.39 -33.67
C PRO A 11 38.00 -26.37 -32.14
N ILE A 12 37.90 -27.60 -31.64
CA ILE A 12 37.82 -28.03 -30.26
C ILE A 12 39.14 -27.71 -29.54
N GLY A 13 39.07 -26.86 -28.51
CA GLY A 13 40.15 -26.64 -27.55
C GLY A 13 40.05 -27.66 -26.43
N LEU A 14 40.83 -28.73 -26.57
CA LEU A 14 41.04 -29.84 -25.63
C LEU A 14 42.01 -29.37 -24.53
N TRP A 15 41.56 -29.18 -23.29
CA TRP A 15 42.46 -29.03 -22.13
C TRP A 15 42.15 -30.12 -21.12
N SER A 16 43.15 -30.99 -20.95
CA SER A 16 43.13 -32.21 -20.17
C SER A 16 43.16 -31.97 -18.66
N PHE A 17 42.59 -32.97 -17.99
CA PHE A 17 42.51 -33.24 -16.57
C PHE A 17 43.86 -33.39 -15.85
N THR A 18 43.92 -32.89 -14.61
CA THR A 18 44.61 -33.48 -13.43
C THR A 18 43.78 -33.07 -12.21
N ALA A 19 42.98 -33.95 -11.60
CA ALA A 19 43.31 -35.01 -10.64
C ALA A 19 43.58 -34.51 -9.20
N LEU A 20 42.55 -34.71 -8.36
CA LEU A 20 42.55 -35.00 -6.92
C LEU A 20 43.43 -34.17 -5.96
N SER A 21 42.75 -33.35 -5.13
CA SER A 21 43.02 -33.38 -3.68
C SER A 21 41.72 -33.28 -2.89
N LEU A 22 41.60 -34.27 -2.02
CA LEU A 22 40.53 -34.59 -1.11
C LEU A 22 40.56 -33.56 0.04
N SER A 23 39.52 -32.74 0.14
CA SER A 23 39.13 -32.10 1.40
C SER A 23 37.60 -32.06 1.42
N LEU A 24 37.07 -33.21 1.86
CA LEU A 24 35.83 -33.32 2.60
C LEU A 24 35.80 -32.24 3.70
N TRP A 25 34.60 -31.83 4.10
CA TRP A 25 34.26 -30.73 5.02
C TRP A 25 34.00 -29.39 4.32
N LEU A 26 32.99 -29.36 3.45
CA LEU A 26 32.04 -28.26 3.52
C LEU A 26 30.68 -28.88 3.65
N SER A 27 30.18 -28.87 4.88
CA SER A 27 28.79 -29.09 5.23
C SER A 27 27.93 -28.13 4.42
N THR A 28 27.62 -28.48 3.17
CA THR A 28 26.48 -27.96 2.44
C THR A 28 25.25 -28.49 3.16
N GLY A 29 24.93 -27.85 4.29
CA GLY A 29 23.56 -27.65 4.68
C GLY A 29 22.90 -26.87 3.55
N LEU A 30 22.53 -27.58 2.49
CA LEU A 30 21.39 -27.25 1.66
C LEU A 30 20.20 -27.28 2.61
N VAL A 31 20.06 -26.20 3.38
CA VAL A 31 18.76 -25.80 3.85
C VAL A 31 18.07 -25.37 2.57
N ASP A 32 17.54 -26.36 1.86
CA ASP A 32 16.54 -26.14 0.84
C ASP A 32 15.44 -25.34 1.55
N HIS A 33 15.52 -24.03 1.44
CA HIS A 33 14.39 -23.14 1.62
C HIS A 33 13.43 -23.42 0.48
N THR A 34 12.88 -24.63 0.44
CA THR A 34 11.51 -24.83 0.01
C THR A 34 10.66 -24.01 0.97
N ARG A 35 10.67 -22.69 0.77
CA ARG A 35 9.63 -21.80 1.27
C ARG A 35 8.37 -22.44 0.73
N ALA A 36 7.64 -23.15 1.58
CA ALA A 36 6.25 -23.45 1.34
C ALA A 36 5.65 -22.12 0.89
N GLN A 37 5.35 -22.00 -0.41
CA GLN A 37 4.77 -20.81 -0.97
C GLN A 37 3.45 -20.68 -0.24
N THR A 38 3.43 -19.81 0.77
CA THR A 38 2.21 -19.59 1.52
C THR A 38 1.18 -19.07 0.52
N PRO A 39 -0.10 -19.43 0.67
CA PRO A 39 -1.13 -18.99 -0.27
C PRO A 39 -1.09 -17.47 -0.49
N CYS A 40 -0.84 -16.67 0.56
CA CYS A 40 -0.62 -15.22 0.41
C CYS A 40 0.60 -14.86 -0.46
N ALA A 41 1.75 -15.55 -0.38
CA ALA A 41 2.93 -15.21 -1.17
C ALA A 41 2.65 -15.31 -2.68
N SER A 42 1.94 -16.36 -3.11
CA SER A 42 1.49 -16.48 -4.49
C SER A 42 0.42 -15.46 -4.88
N GLU A 43 -0.52 -15.15 -3.98
CA GLU A 43 -1.56 -14.12 -4.21
C GLU A 43 -0.94 -12.74 -4.37
N LEU A 44 0.08 -12.38 -3.58
CA LEU A 44 0.75 -11.08 -3.69
C LEU A 44 1.59 -10.96 -4.97
N ALA A 45 2.25 -12.04 -5.39
CA ALA A 45 2.95 -12.05 -6.68
C ALA A 45 1.97 -11.90 -7.85
N ALA A 46 0.75 -12.46 -7.73
CA ALA A 46 -0.31 -12.19 -8.68
C ALA A 46 -0.76 -10.72 -8.59
N ALA A 47 -0.96 -10.16 -7.40
CA ALA A 47 -1.48 -8.81 -7.21
C ALA A 47 -0.56 -7.75 -7.84
N GLU A 48 0.75 -7.93 -7.69
CA GLU A 48 1.76 -7.08 -8.34
C GLU A 48 1.69 -7.17 -9.86
N ARG A 49 1.53 -8.37 -10.42
CA ARG A 49 1.35 -8.55 -11.86
C ARG A 49 0.07 -7.85 -12.33
N GLU A 50 -1.05 -8.02 -11.64
CA GLU A 50 -2.31 -7.35 -11.98
C GLU A 50 -2.18 -5.82 -11.91
N PHE A 51 -1.44 -5.29 -10.93
CA PHE A 51 -1.12 -3.86 -10.88
C PHE A 51 -0.35 -3.38 -12.12
N HIS A 52 0.68 -4.13 -12.55
CA HIS A 52 1.45 -3.80 -13.75
C HIS A 52 0.63 -3.92 -15.04
N GLU A 53 -0.39 -4.77 -15.07
CA GLU A 53 -1.35 -4.92 -16.17
C GLU A 53 -2.52 -3.92 -16.10
N ALA A 54 -2.51 -3.00 -15.12
CA ALA A 54 -3.58 -2.04 -14.82
C ALA A 54 -4.94 -2.68 -14.46
N ASN A 55 -4.94 -3.95 -14.06
CA ASN A 55 -6.10 -4.67 -13.51
C ASN A 55 -6.27 -4.35 -12.01
N PHE A 56 -6.48 -3.07 -11.71
CA PHE A 56 -6.42 -2.54 -10.34
C PHE A 56 -7.41 -3.19 -9.37
N ASP A 57 -8.62 -3.52 -9.82
CA ASP A 57 -9.63 -4.14 -8.96
C ASP A 57 -9.20 -5.57 -8.55
N GLU A 58 -8.60 -6.34 -9.46
CA GLU A 58 -8.09 -7.68 -9.14
C GLU A 58 -6.84 -7.62 -8.26
N ALA A 59 -5.95 -6.65 -8.50
CA ALA A 59 -4.79 -6.39 -7.64
C ALA A 59 -5.21 -6.10 -6.19
N LEU A 60 -6.21 -5.22 -6.00
CA LEU A 60 -6.78 -4.94 -4.67
C LEU A 60 -7.41 -6.18 -4.06
N ALA A 61 -8.23 -6.91 -4.83
CA ALA A 61 -8.90 -8.11 -4.35
C ALA A 61 -7.91 -9.18 -3.87
N GLN A 62 -6.80 -9.37 -4.58
CA GLN A 62 -5.74 -10.32 -4.22
C GLN A 62 -4.96 -9.87 -2.97
N ALA A 63 -4.58 -8.59 -2.91
CA ALA A 63 -3.92 -8.04 -1.72
C ALA A 63 -4.81 -8.15 -0.47
N ASP A 64 -6.11 -7.87 -0.60
CA ASP A 64 -7.11 -8.01 0.47
C ASP A 64 -7.28 -9.45 0.93
N ARG A 65 -7.33 -10.42 0.00
CA ARG A 65 -7.40 -11.84 0.34
C ARG A 65 -6.20 -12.28 1.15
N CYS A 66 -4.99 -11.84 0.77
CA CYS A 66 -3.82 -12.06 1.59
C CYS A 66 -4.02 -11.46 2.98
N LEU A 67 -4.31 -10.15 3.10
CA LEU A 67 -4.44 -9.46 4.40
C LEU A 67 -5.48 -10.06 5.35
N LYS A 68 -6.50 -10.77 4.82
CA LYS A 68 -7.52 -11.47 5.61
C LYS A 68 -7.04 -12.81 6.19
N GLN A 69 -5.88 -13.32 5.78
CA GLN A 69 -5.31 -14.56 6.33
C GLN A 69 -4.83 -14.34 7.77
N SER A 70 -5.16 -15.28 8.65
CA SER A 70 -4.68 -15.27 10.03
C SER A 70 -3.18 -15.53 10.10
N SER A 71 -2.48 -14.86 11.03
CA SER A 71 -1.06 -15.12 11.32
C SER A 71 -0.10 -14.83 10.17
N LEU A 72 -0.35 -13.78 9.39
CA LEU A 72 0.59 -13.32 8.38
C LEU A 72 1.87 -12.73 8.98
N PRO A 73 3.05 -13.06 8.44
CA PRO A 73 4.27 -12.35 8.81
C PRO A 73 4.17 -10.88 8.41
N VAL A 74 4.75 -9.99 9.22
CA VAL A 74 4.75 -8.53 9.01
C VAL A 74 5.22 -8.16 7.60
N ALA A 75 6.24 -8.82 7.08
CA ALA A 75 6.75 -8.58 5.73
C ALA A 75 5.70 -8.82 4.63
N ALA A 76 4.82 -9.83 4.78
CA ALA A 76 3.75 -10.09 3.82
C ALA A 76 2.66 -9.01 3.91
N GLN A 77 2.31 -8.56 5.12
CA GLN A 77 1.36 -7.47 5.32
C GLN A 77 1.88 -6.15 4.72
N LEU A 78 3.15 -5.81 4.94
CA LEU A 78 3.77 -4.62 4.35
C LEU A 78 3.75 -4.68 2.82
N ARG A 79 4.09 -5.84 2.23
CA ARG A 79 4.03 -6.03 0.77
C ARG A 79 2.61 -5.88 0.22
N ALA A 80 1.60 -6.40 0.92
CA ALA A 80 0.20 -6.22 0.54
C ALA A 80 -0.24 -4.75 0.60
N TYR A 81 0.06 -4.04 1.69
CA TYR A 81 -0.25 -2.61 1.81
C TYR A 81 0.48 -1.75 0.79
N ARG A 82 1.73 -2.10 0.45
CA ARG A 82 2.47 -1.47 -0.65
C ARG A 82 1.69 -1.58 -1.97
N VAL A 83 1.25 -2.79 -2.36
CA VAL A 83 0.43 -2.98 -3.57
C VAL A 83 -0.86 -2.14 -3.51
N GLN A 84 -1.59 -2.17 -2.40
CA GLN A 84 -2.83 -1.38 -2.26
C GLN A 84 -2.59 0.11 -2.41
N ALA A 85 -1.58 0.66 -1.74
CA ALA A 85 -1.26 2.09 -1.81
C ALA A 85 -0.88 2.50 -3.25
N MET A 86 -0.09 1.66 -3.93
CA MET A 86 0.27 1.89 -5.33
C MET A 86 -0.94 1.88 -6.25
N VAL A 87 -1.88 0.94 -6.06
CA VAL A 87 -3.12 0.87 -6.83
C VAL A 87 -3.99 2.11 -6.58
N TYR A 88 -4.19 2.52 -5.33
CA TYR A 88 -4.99 3.71 -5.02
C TYR A 88 -4.40 4.98 -5.62
N GLN A 89 -3.07 5.10 -5.60
CA GLN A 89 -2.39 6.21 -6.26
C GLN A 89 -2.56 6.18 -7.79
N ALA A 90 -2.48 5.02 -8.43
CA ALA A 90 -2.73 4.89 -9.87
C ALA A 90 -4.18 5.19 -10.29
N ARG A 91 -5.13 5.15 -9.34
CA ARG A 91 -6.55 5.50 -9.52
C ARG A 91 -6.88 6.94 -9.10
N ASP A 92 -5.89 7.74 -8.76
CA ASP A 92 -6.05 9.09 -8.18
C ASP A 92 -6.87 9.13 -6.87
N ASP A 93 -6.94 8.03 -6.13
CA ASP A 93 -7.58 7.95 -4.81
C ASP A 93 -6.56 8.29 -3.70
N ALA A 94 -6.23 9.58 -3.62
CA ALA A 94 -5.23 10.07 -2.67
C ALA A 94 -5.61 9.81 -1.20
N GLN A 95 -6.91 9.76 -0.87
CA GLN A 95 -7.34 9.50 0.51
C GLN A 95 -7.03 8.05 0.90
N GLN A 96 -7.47 7.08 0.09
CA GLN A 96 -7.23 5.66 0.37
C GLN A 96 -5.74 5.32 0.32
N ALA A 97 -4.97 5.92 -0.60
CA ALA A 97 -3.52 5.74 -0.66
C ALA A 97 -2.85 6.18 0.66
N ARG A 98 -3.20 7.36 1.18
CA ARG A 98 -2.67 7.87 2.47
C ARG A 98 -3.09 7.01 3.65
N GLU A 99 -4.35 6.59 3.71
CA GLU A 99 -4.84 5.71 4.79
C GLU A 99 -4.11 4.37 4.81
N THR A 100 -3.87 3.80 3.62
CA THR A 100 -3.11 2.56 3.44
C THR A 100 -1.67 2.71 3.91
N VAL A 101 -1.00 3.81 3.52
CA VAL A 101 0.37 4.11 3.99
C VAL A 101 0.40 4.34 5.50
N ARG A 102 -0.59 4.99 6.10
CA ARG A 102 -0.69 5.10 7.57
C ARG A 102 -0.81 3.72 8.23
N ALA A 103 -1.61 2.81 7.66
CA ALA A 103 -1.69 1.43 8.15
C ALA A 103 -0.33 0.72 8.09
N MET A 104 0.39 0.90 6.98
CA MET A 104 1.74 0.37 6.79
C MET A 104 2.73 0.94 7.82
N LEU A 105 2.72 2.26 8.08
CA LEU A 105 3.60 2.91 9.05
C LEU A 105 3.23 2.59 10.51
N ARG A 106 1.96 2.30 10.81
CA ARG A 106 1.56 1.75 12.12
C ARG A 106 2.11 0.34 12.35
N LEU A 107 2.21 -0.45 11.28
CA LEU A 107 2.76 -1.80 11.32
C LEU A 107 4.29 -1.80 11.45
N ALA A 108 4.96 -0.91 10.70
CA ALA A 108 6.42 -0.71 10.77
C ALA A 108 6.75 0.78 10.62
N SER A 109 7.02 1.45 11.75
CA SER A 109 7.28 2.90 11.79
C SER A 109 8.59 3.30 11.11
N ASP A 110 9.52 2.36 10.98
CA ASP A 110 10.82 2.50 10.31
C ASP A 110 10.79 2.02 8.85
N TYR A 111 9.62 1.69 8.29
CA TYR A 111 9.49 1.25 6.90
C TYR A 111 10.08 2.28 5.92
N GLN A 112 10.97 1.83 5.04
CA GLN A 112 11.58 2.65 4.01
C GLN A 112 11.22 2.07 2.62
N PRO A 113 10.62 2.87 1.71
CA PRO A 113 10.44 2.49 0.32
C PRO A 113 11.80 2.19 -0.35
N ASP A 114 11.81 1.28 -1.32
CA ASP A 114 12.99 0.96 -2.11
C ASP A 114 12.97 1.78 -3.40
N PRO A 115 13.78 2.84 -3.56
CA PRO A 115 13.73 3.72 -4.73
C PRO A 115 14.12 3.03 -6.05
N GLU A 116 14.71 1.84 -6.02
CA GLU A 116 15.01 1.06 -7.23
C GLU A 116 13.81 0.22 -7.69
N GLN A 117 12.91 -0.15 -6.77
CA GLN A 117 11.74 -0.98 -7.05
C GLN A 117 10.42 -0.21 -7.01
N ASP A 118 10.37 0.87 -6.23
CA ASP A 118 9.22 1.74 -6.04
C ASP A 118 9.28 2.91 -7.01
N TYR A 119 8.13 3.23 -7.61
CA TYR A 119 8.05 4.41 -8.45
C TYR A 119 8.12 5.69 -7.59
N PRO A 120 8.66 6.80 -8.12
CA PRO A 120 8.91 8.01 -7.33
C PRO A 120 7.69 8.53 -6.57
N GLY A 121 6.50 8.46 -7.20
CA GLY A 121 5.27 8.90 -6.57
C GLY A 121 4.89 8.15 -5.29
N PHE A 122 5.22 6.85 -5.16
CA PHE A 122 4.96 6.10 -3.93
C PHE A 122 5.95 6.50 -2.83
N VAL A 123 7.22 6.70 -3.20
CA VAL A 123 8.26 7.20 -2.28
C VAL A 123 7.82 8.54 -1.68
N ASP A 124 7.40 9.48 -2.55
CA ASP A 124 6.90 10.79 -2.14
C ASP A 124 5.68 10.69 -1.21
N LEU A 125 4.75 9.78 -1.51
CA LEU A 125 3.56 9.56 -0.68
C LEU A 125 3.93 9.09 0.73
N VAL A 126 4.86 8.14 0.85
CA VAL A 126 5.31 7.61 2.15
C VAL A 126 5.99 8.70 2.97
N GLU A 127 6.82 9.52 2.35
CA GLU A 127 7.47 10.66 3.01
C GLU A 127 6.45 11.71 3.48
N GLN A 128 5.47 12.06 2.64
CA GLN A 128 4.41 13.01 2.98
C GLN A 128 3.59 12.53 4.19
N VAL A 129 3.14 11.28 4.17
CA VAL A 129 2.36 10.72 5.29
C VAL A 129 3.20 10.68 6.57
N ARG A 130 4.48 10.31 6.48
CA ARG A 130 5.39 10.35 7.64
C ARG A 130 5.50 11.76 8.23
N ALA A 131 5.66 12.78 7.39
CA ALA A 131 5.72 14.18 7.82
C ALA A 131 4.41 14.66 8.45
N GLU A 132 3.26 14.19 7.97
CA GLU A 132 1.95 14.47 8.56
C GLU A 132 1.82 13.88 9.96
N GLU A 133 2.16 12.60 10.15
CA GLU A 133 2.07 11.91 11.45
C GLU A 133 2.99 12.54 12.51
N GLN A 134 4.14 13.08 12.10
CA GLN A 134 5.06 13.81 12.98
C GLN A 134 4.52 15.19 13.40
N ARG A 135 3.68 15.82 12.57
CA ARG A 135 3.06 17.12 12.89
C ARG A 135 1.84 16.97 13.79
N THR A 136 1.10 15.88 13.64
CA THR A 136 -0.11 15.61 14.43
C THR A 136 0.18 15.03 15.80
N THR A 137 1.37 14.49 16.04
CA THR A 137 1.81 14.18 17.41
C THR A 137 1.97 15.49 18.16
N PRO A 138 1.03 15.85 19.07
CA PRO A 138 1.21 17.04 19.87
C PRO A 138 2.46 16.77 20.67
N VAL A 139 3.50 17.58 20.49
CA VAL A 139 4.65 17.61 21.39
C VAL A 139 4.05 17.73 22.77
N ALA A 140 4.02 16.62 23.51
CA ALA A 140 3.49 16.56 24.85
C ALA A 140 4.32 17.58 25.62
N LEU A 141 3.67 18.73 25.85
CA LEU A 141 4.16 19.92 26.53
C LEU A 141 5.49 19.65 27.20
N SER A 142 6.59 20.02 26.51
CA SER A 142 7.78 20.48 27.19
C SER A 142 7.27 21.38 28.30
N SER A 143 7.37 20.90 29.54
CA SER A 143 6.85 21.61 30.70
C SER A 143 7.34 23.05 30.58
N PRO A 144 6.46 24.06 30.75
CA PRO A 144 6.91 25.44 30.73
C PRO A 144 8.14 25.53 31.64
N PRO A 145 9.28 26.08 31.16
CA PRO A 145 10.46 26.20 32.01
C PRO A 145 10.00 26.90 33.29
N ALA A 146 10.24 26.26 34.43
CA ALA A 146 9.81 26.75 35.72
C ALA A 146 10.20 28.23 35.84
N ALA A 147 9.21 29.12 35.77
CA ALA A 147 9.44 30.53 35.96
C ALA A 147 9.80 30.74 37.44
N PRO A 148 10.83 31.56 37.75
CA PRO A 148 11.20 31.84 39.12
C PRO A 148 10.09 32.65 39.80
N ASP A 149 9.93 32.40 41.09
CA ASP A 149 8.93 32.97 41.98
C ASP A 149 8.79 34.49 41.80
N SER A 150 7.63 34.94 41.35
CA SER A 150 7.24 36.35 41.45
C SER A 150 5.75 36.42 41.73
N ALA A 151 5.47 36.39 43.02
CA ALA A 151 4.17 36.63 43.59
C ALA A 151 3.71 38.08 43.35
N THR A 152 2.39 38.21 43.27
CA THR A 152 1.53 39.38 43.55
C THR A 152 1.17 40.38 42.45
N ALA A 153 -0.15 40.61 42.42
CA ALA A 153 -0.91 41.76 41.96
C ALA A 153 -1.22 41.86 40.45
N SER A 154 -2.43 41.49 40.05
CA SER A 154 -3.56 42.44 40.03
C SER A 154 -4.80 41.80 39.40
N GLN A 155 -5.75 41.40 40.24
CA GLN A 155 -7.13 41.13 39.82
C GLN A 155 -7.78 42.46 39.40
N LYS A 156 -7.98 42.69 38.10
CA LYS A 156 -8.82 43.79 37.63
C LYS A 156 -9.76 43.36 36.49
N LYS A 157 -10.86 42.73 36.90
CA LYS A 157 -12.24 43.04 36.48
C LYS A 157 -12.40 43.57 35.04
N ARG A 158 -12.65 42.66 34.10
CA ARG A 158 -13.55 42.95 32.96
C ARG A 158 -14.79 42.09 33.06
N ARG A 159 -15.81 42.69 33.70
CA ARG A 159 -17.21 42.33 33.58
C ARG A 159 -17.64 42.44 32.12
N GLY A 160 -18.35 41.43 31.61
CA GLY A 160 -19.30 41.60 30.51
C GLY A 160 -19.07 40.74 29.27
N MET A 161 -19.22 39.41 29.37
CA MET A 161 -19.84 38.60 28.31
C MET A 161 -20.27 37.22 28.84
N ALA A 162 -21.07 37.23 29.91
CA ALA A 162 -21.88 36.08 30.29
C ALA A 162 -23.21 36.18 29.52
N LYS A 163 -23.42 35.28 28.56
CA LYS A 163 -24.72 34.82 28.02
C LYS A 163 -24.49 34.16 26.64
N TRP A 164 -24.07 32.89 26.55
CA TRP A 164 -24.29 32.08 25.33
C TRP A 164 -24.25 30.54 25.53
N PHE A 165 -24.00 30.00 26.73
CA PHE A 165 -23.86 28.53 26.92
C PHE A 165 -24.96 27.85 27.77
N LEU A 166 -26.17 28.41 27.84
CA LEU A 166 -27.23 27.87 28.72
C LEU A 166 -28.63 27.82 28.07
N LEU A 167 -28.72 27.46 26.78
CA LEU A 167 -29.97 27.08 26.14
C LEU A 167 -29.79 25.79 25.31
N GLY A 168 -30.41 24.70 25.77
CA GLY A 168 -30.56 23.40 25.09
C GLY A 168 -29.65 22.33 25.70
N GLY A 169 -30.07 21.49 26.66
CA GLY A 169 -31.33 20.73 26.71
C GLY A 169 -31.35 19.75 25.53
N GLY A 170 -31.36 18.43 25.64
CA GLY A 170 -31.67 17.49 26.69
C GLY A 170 -31.69 16.09 26.03
N ALA A 171 -31.94 15.07 26.84
CA ALA A 171 -32.07 13.65 26.54
C ALA A 171 -32.58 13.22 25.14
N GLY A 172 -32.05 12.10 24.64
CA GLY A 172 -32.59 11.40 23.48
C GLY A 172 -31.92 10.06 23.20
N VAL A 173 -32.21 9.05 24.02
CA VAL A 173 -31.99 7.63 23.68
C VAL A 173 -33.03 7.24 22.63
N ALA A 174 -32.60 6.73 21.46
CA ALA A 174 -33.46 5.91 20.62
C ALA A 174 -32.60 5.00 19.73
N ALA A 175 -32.78 3.69 19.93
CA ALA A 175 -32.23 2.62 19.14
C ALA A 175 -32.66 2.74 17.66
N LEU A 176 -31.70 2.56 16.74
CA LEU A 176 -31.99 2.41 15.33
C LEU A 176 -31.97 0.91 15.00
N THR A 177 -33.14 0.30 15.09
CA THR A 177 -33.41 -1.05 14.56
C THR A 177 -33.33 -1.03 13.05
N VAL A 178 -32.49 -1.90 12.49
CA VAL A 178 -32.37 -2.17 11.06
C VAL A 178 -33.68 -2.77 10.55
N ALA A 179 -34.40 -2.04 9.69
CA ALA A 179 -35.45 -2.61 8.88
C ALA A 179 -34.82 -3.29 7.66
N ILE A 180 -34.69 -4.62 7.72
CA ILE A 180 -34.53 -5.45 6.53
C ILE A 180 -35.89 -5.48 5.83
N LEU A 181 -36.00 -4.85 4.67
CA LEU A 181 -37.12 -5.03 3.76
C LEU A 181 -36.58 -5.45 2.40
N ALA A 182 -36.59 -6.77 2.21
CA ALA A 182 -36.64 -7.40 0.91
C ALA A 182 -37.99 -7.08 0.25
N GLY A 183 -37.98 -6.69 -1.02
CA GLY A 183 -39.21 -6.45 -1.78
C GLY A 183 -38.89 -5.92 -3.17
N GLY A 184 -38.73 -6.84 -4.12
CA GLY A 184 -38.53 -6.51 -5.53
C GLY A 184 -39.76 -5.85 -6.16
N ASN A 185 -39.52 -5.00 -7.17
CA ASN A 185 -40.51 -4.74 -8.20
C ASN A 185 -39.81 -4.36 -9.52
N THR A 186 -40.18 -5.13 -10.55
CA THR A 186 -39.84 -4.98 -11.97
C THR A 186 -40.40 -3.68 -12.52
N LYS A 187 -39.61 -2.92 -13.31
CA LYS A 187 -40.09 -2.01 -14.38
C LYS A 187 -38.93 -1.42 -15.20
N ASN A 188 -38.82 -1.90 -16.44
CA ASN A 188 -38.36 -1.26 -17.68
C ASN A 188 -37.53 0.03 -17.59
N GLY A 189 -36.24 -0.05 -17.94
CA GLY A 189 -35.39 1.07 -18.30
C GLY A 189 -34.34 0.59 -19.30
N ALA A 190 -34.27 1.24 -20.46
CA ALA A 190 -33.53 0.85 -21.64
C ALA A 190 -32.02 0.64 -21.40
N ALA A 191 -31.43 -0.34 -22.10
CA ALA A 191 -30.00 -0.49 -22.22
C ALA A 191 -29.39 0.76 -22.90
N PRO A 192 -28.33 1.39 -22.35
CA PRO A 192 -27.60 2.42 -23.07
C PRO A 192 -26.91 1.79 -24.28
N THR A 193 -27.18 2.34 -25.46
CA THR A 193 -26.46 2.02 -26.70
C THR A 193 -24.97 2.33 -26.54
N PRO A 194 -24.07 1.45 -27.00
CA PRO A 194 -22.64 1.75 -27.04
C PRO A 194 -22.40 2.93 -27.99
N GLN A 195 -21.81 4.01 -27.48
CA GLN A 195 -21.38 5.13 -28.30
C GLN A 195 -20.17 4.69 -29.13
N SER A 196 -20.35 4.61 -30.44
CA SER A 196 -19.25 4.40 -31.39
C SER A 196 -18.30 5.59 -31.36
N LEU A 197 -17.02 5.31 -31.13
CA LEU A 197 -15.95 6.31 -31.18
C LEU A 197 -15.87 6.96 -32.59
N PRO A 198 -15.51 8.25 -32.68
CA PRO A 198 -15.34 8.93 -33.95
C PRO A 198 -14.17 8.34 -34.75
N THR A 199 -14.38 8.15 -36.06
CA THR A 199 -13.37 7.65 -36.99
C THR A 199 -12.20 8.64 -37.12
N PRO A 200 -10.94 8.18 -37.10
CA PRO A 200 -9.78 9.06 -37.25
C PRO A 200 -9.72 9.69 -38.65
N PRO A 201 -9.15 10.90 -38.78
CA PRO A 201 -8.97 11.57 -40.07
C PRO A 201 -7.96 10.81 -40.96
N PRO A 202 -8.14 10.85 -42.29
CA PRO A 202 -7.19 10.24 -43.22
C PRO A 202 -5.84 10.96 -43.18
N LEU A 203 -4.74 10.19 -43.20
CA LEU A 203 -3.38 10.71 -43.26
C LEU A 203 -3.04 11.19 -44.68
N PRO A 204 -2.23 12.26 -44.83
CA PRO A 204 -1.74 12.76 -46.11
C PRO A 204 -0.67 11.87 -46.76
#